data_AF-A0A978TKK5-F1
#
_entry.id   AF-A0A978TKK5-F1
#
_cell.length_a   1.000
_cell.length_b   1.000
_cell.length_c   1.000
_cell.angle_alpha   90.00
_cell.angle_beta   90.00
_cell.angle_gamma   90.00
#
_symmetry.space_group_name_H-M   'P 1'
#
loop_
_entity.id
_entity.type
_entity.pdbx_description
1 polymer ?
#
loop_
_entity_poly.entity_id
_entity_poly.type
_entity_poly.pdbx_seq_one_letter_code
_entity_poly.pdbx_strand_id
1 'polypeptide(L)'
;MSVLLRYKSVVLVLGMVLFCLPLAARSIENSTDSESQESELPTPDDRGNYQPASPVHLTWAIVDRGLSGLNCYQTFPPNSGSNIVVSRLFSRQILETMPTDDTEEGKEVWVESSGKTWLSVRDPWSGQACWVRAHEDFIKPIEADSDSIQKSLDF
;
A
#
# COMPACT_ATOMS: atom_id res chain seq x y z
N MET A 1 -3.65 39.97 58.84
CA MET A 1 -4.72 39.10 59.38
C MET A 1 -4.33 37.67 59.02
N SER A 2 -3.74 36.95 59.98
CA SER A 2 -4.48 36.09 60.91
C SER A 2 -4.88 34.79 60.21
N VAL A 3 -4.63 33.58 60.69
CA VAL A 3 -4.13 33.09 61.97
C VAL A 3 -4.03 31.55 61.80
N LEU A 4 -2.91 30.94 62.24
CA LEU A 4 -2.81 29.64 62.94
C LEU A 4 -3.45 28.36 62.28
N LEU A 5 -3.18 27.11 62.63
CA LEU A 5 -2.56 26.51 63.81
C LEU A 5 -2.08 25.10 63.47
N ARG A 6 -0.94 24.76 64.05
CA ARG A 6 -0.32 23.44 64.20
C ARG A 6 -1.29 22.39 64.78
N TYR A 7 -1.16 21.13 64.33
CA TYR A 7 -1.34 19.93 65.17
C TYR A 7 -0.36 18.86 64.64
N LYS A 8 0.76 18.62 65.34
CA LYS A 8 1.00 17.67 66.44
C LYS A 8 1.10 16.20 65.98
N SER A 9 2.32 15.70 66.19
CA SER A 9 2.87 14.37 65.98
C SER A 9 2.05 13.24 66.61
N VAL A 10 2.02 12.10 65.92
CA VAL A 10 2.00 10.78 66.56
C VAL A 10 3.03 9.89 65.85
N VAL A 11 4.00 9.46 66.65
CA VAL A 11 5.03 8.46 66.35
C VAL A 11 4.40 7.08 66.49
N LEU A 12 4.60 6.15 65.55
CA LEU A 12 4.62 4.73 65.87
C LEU A 12 5.37 3.87 64.82
N VAL A 13 6.59 3.49 65.24
CA VAL A 13 7.18 2.13 65.25
C VAL A 13 7.23 1.32 63.94
N LEU A 14 8.47 1.21 63.44
CA LEU A 14 9.19 -0.03 63.10
C LEU A 14 8.34 -1.27 62.73
N GLY A 15 8.42 -1.63 61.45
CA GLY A 15 8.05 -2.95 60.93
C GLY A 15 9.01 -3.37 59.84
N MET A 16 10.22 -3.78 60.25
CA MET A 16 11.22 -4.40 59.39
C MET A 16 10.69 -5.76 58.94
N VAL A 17 10.20 -5.86 57.71
CA VAL A 17 9.83 -7.13 57.09
C VAL A 17 10.76 -7.33 55.90
N LEU A 18 11.86 -8.01 56.20
CA LEU A 18 12.81 -8.57 55.23
C LEU A 18 12.11 -9.74 54.52
N PHE A 19 11.35 -9.46 53.46
CA PHE A 19 10.89 -10.50 52.55
C PHE A 19 11.90 -10.65 51.42
N CYS A 20 12.78 -11.65 51.58
CA CYS A 20 13.53 -12.25 50.49
C CYS A 20 12.54 -12.85 49.49
N LEU A 21 12.20 -12.12 48.44
CA LEU A 21 11.60 -12.70 47.24
C LEU A 21 12.73 -13.06 46.28
N PRO A 22 12.79 -14.31 45.78
CA PRO A 22 13.78 -14.69 44.79
C PRO A 22 13.56 -13.86 43.53
N LEU A 23 14.61 -13.18 43.05
CA LEU A 23 14.67 -12.70 41.67
C LEU A 23 14.60 -13.92 40.75
N ALA A 24 13.39 -14.34 40.40
CA ALA A 24 13.18 -15.06 39.16
C ALA A 24 13.40 -14.04 38.03
N ALA A 25 14.65 -13.93 37.59
CA ALA A 25 14.98 -13.31 36.32
C ALA A 25 14.27 -14.11 35.23
N ARG A 26 13.04 -13.71 34.90
CA ARG A 26 12.30 -14.22 33.76
C ARG A 26 13.01 -13.64 32.55
N SER A 27 13.91 -14.42 31.97
CA SER A 27 14.44 -14.16 30.63
C SER A 27 13.22 -14.14 29.71
N ILE A 28 12.73 -12.95 29.39
CA ILE A 28 11.85 -12.77 28.23
C ILE A 28 12.83 -12.81 27.06
N GLU A 29 13.13 -14.02 26.58
CA GLU A 29 13.56 -14.21 25.21
C GLU A 29 12.35 -13.79 24.37
N ASN A 30 12.26 -12.48 24.15
CA ASN A 30 11.38 -11.92 23.15
C ASN A 30 12.07 -12.27 21.83
N SER A 31 11.89 -13.52 21.38
CA SER A 31 12.04 -13.88 19.98
C SER A 31 10.95 -13.10 19.24
N THR A 32 11.23 -11.83 18.99
CA THR A 32 10.74 -11.15 17.80
C THR A 32 11.33 -11.94 16.63
N ASP A 33 10.64 -13.03 16.25
CA ASP A 33 10.55 -13.40 14.85
C ASP A 33 9.96 -12.18 14.17
N SER A 34 10.86 -11.31 13.70
CA SER A 34 10.57 -10.35 12.65
C SER A 34 10.30 -11.19 11.42
N GLU A 35 9.11 -11.77 11.35
CA GLU A 35 8.53 -12.27 10.11
C GLU A 35 8.47 -11.04 9.22
N SER A 36 9.50 -10.89 8.38
CA SER A 36 9.51 -9.92 7.31
C SER A 36 8.27 -10.23 6.50
N GLN A 37 7.23 -9.40 6.65
CA GLN A 37 6.15 -9.32 5.70
C GLN A 37 6.79 -8.89 4.39
N GLU A 38 7.31 -9.86 3.65
CA GLU A 38 7.68 -9.71 2.25
C GLU A 38 6.37 -9.29 1.59
N SER A 39 6.31 -8.03 1.17
CA SER A 39 5.15 -7.48 0.49
C SER A 39 5.03 -8.21 -0.84
N GLU A 40 4.29 -9.31 -0.87
CA GLU A 40 4.13 -10.12 -2.06
C GLU A 40 3.46 -9.27 -3.14
N LEU A 41 4.18 -9.05 -4.23
CA LEU A 41 3.67 -8.25 -5.35
C LEU A 41 2.41 -8.91 -5.94
N PRO A 42 1.42 -8.13 -6.39
CA PRO A 42 0.25 -8.67 -7.07
C PRO A 42 0.62 -9.67 -8.16
N THR A 43 0.01 -10.86 -8.13
CA THR A 43 0.22 -11.89 -9.15
C THR A 43 -0.99 -11.92 -10.09
N PRO A 44 -0.80 -11.97 -11.42
CA PRO A 44 -1.91 -12.07 -12.36
C PRO A 44 -2.59 -13.45 -12.29
N ASP A 45 -3.83 -13.53 -12.74
CA ASP A 45 -4.53 -14.80 -12.94
C ASP A 45 -3.96 -15.62 -14.12
N ASP A 46 -4.47 -16.84 -14.33
CA ASP A 46 -4.06 -17.73 -15.43
C ASP A 46 -4.29 -17.13 -16.84
N ARG A 47 -4.99 -16.00 -16.93
CA ARG A 47 -5.27 -15.26 -18.16
C ARG A 47 -4.46 -13.97 -18.25
N GLY A 48 -3.47 -13.78 -17.37
CA GLY A 48 -2.60 -12.62 -17.32
C GLY A 48 -3.25 -11.36 -16.74
N ASN A 49 -4.48 -11.42 -16.20
CA ASN A 49 -5.18 -10.25 -15.66
C ASN A 49 -4.90 -10.09 -14.17
N TYR A 50 -4.52 -8.87 -13.77
CA TYR A 50 -4.41 -8.54 -12.35
C TYR A 50 -5.79 -8.37 -11.73
N GLN A 51 -5.92 -8.83 -10.48
CA GLN A 51 -7.14 -8.75 -9.69
C GLN A 51 -6.99 -7.67 -8.58
N PRO A 52 -8.10 -7.16 -8.01
CA PRO A 52 -8.02 -6.23 -6.90
C PRO A 52 -7.24 -6.82 -5.72
N ALA A 53 -6.26 -6.08 -5.20
CA ALA A 53 -5.41 -6.52 -4.10
C ALA A 53 -5.86 -5.88 -2.77
N SER A 54 -5.51 -6.54 -1.67
CA SER A 54 -5.65 -6.01 -0.31
C SER A 54 -4.42 -6.44 0.51
N PRO A 55 -3.48 -5.54 0.82
CA PRO A 55 -3.52 -4.09 0.57
C PRO A 55 -3.38 -3.70 -0.91
N VAL A 56 -3.81 -2.48 -1.25
CA VAL A 56 -3.66 -1.90 -2.60
C VAL A 56 -2.18 -1.75 -2.95
N HIS A 57 -1.80 -2.16 -4.16
CA HIS A 57 -0.43 -2.01 -4.64
C HIS A 57 -0.22 -0.69 -5.38
N LEU A 58 0.72 0.13 -4.91
CA LEU A 58 0.79 1.55 -5.29
C LEU A 58 1.56 1.82 -6.59
N THR A 59 2.51 0.96 -6.97
CA THR A 59 3.52 1.27 -7.99
C THR A 59 3.61 0.21 -9.07
N TRP A 60 3.45 0.62 -10.32
CA TRP A 60 3.44 -0.27 -11.47
C TRP A 60 4.39 0.24 -12.56
N ALA A 61 5.04 -0.66 -13.28
CA ALA A 61 5.83 -0.33 -14.46
C ALA A 61 5.07 -0.68 -15.74
N ILE A 62 5.24 0.14 -16.78
CA ILE A 62 4.76 -0.18 -18.12
C ILE A 62 5.76 -1.08 -18.81
N VAL A 63 5.29 -2.26 -19.20
CA VAL A 63 6.07 -3.28 -19.92
C VAL A 63 5.56 -3.52 -21.34
N ASP A 64 4.55 -2.75 -21.78
CA ASP A 64 4.00 -2.81 -23.13
C ASP A 64 5.12 -2.65 -24.17
N ARG A 65 5.30 -3.69 -24.99
CA ARG A 65 6.31 -3.73 -26.07
C ARG A 65 5.82 -3.04 -27.35
N GLY A 66 4.56 -2.64 -27.39
CA GLY A 66 3.95 -1.96 -28.53
C GLY A 66 4.52 -0.55 -28.75
N LEU A 67 4.90 -0.26 -29.99
CA LEU A 67 5.38 1.08 -30.38
C LEU A 67 4.30 2.17 -30.28
N SER A 68 3.02 1.77 -30.22
CA SER A 68 1.89 2.70 -30.12
C SER A 68 1.61 3.18 -28.70
N GLY A 69 2.26 2.60 -27.70
CA GLY A 69 2.00 2.87 -26.29
C GLY A 69 0.64 2.39 -25.79
N LEU A 70 0.57 2.22 -24.48
CA LEU A 70 -0.61 1.84 -23.72
C LEU A 70 -1.60 3.00 -23.68
N ASN A 71 -2.85 2.76 -24.05
CA ASN A 71 -3.90 3.76 -23.93
C ASN A 71 -4.22 4.04 -22.46
N CYS A 72 -4.25 5.31 -22.08
CA CYS A 72 -4.92 5.75 -20.86
C CYS A 72 -6.28 6.39 -21.21
N TYR A 73 -7.34 5.85 -20.62
CA TYR A 73 -8.72 6.27 -20.88
C TYR A 73 -9.24 7.20 -19.78
N GLN A 74 -9.98 8.24 -20.16
CA GLN A 74 -10.55 9.19 -19.20
C GLN A 74 -11.58 8.56 -18.26
N THR A 75 -12.41 7.66 -18.79
CA THR A 75 -13.62 7.19 -18.14
C THR A 75 -13.64 5.67 -18.01
N PHE A 76 -14.26 5.23 -16.92
CA PHE A 76 -14.50 3.83 -16.61
C PHE A 76 -16.00 3.49 -16.67
N PRO A 77 -16.41 2.32 -17.19
CA PRO A 77 -15.63 1.45 -18.06
C PRO A 77 -15.37 2.13 -19.39
N PRO A 78 -14.20 1.92 -20.01
CA PRO A 78 -13.91 2.35 -21.37
C PRO A 78 -14.64 1.46 -22.39
N ASN A 79 -15.93 1.17 -22.16
CA ASN A 79 -16.90 0.66 -23.13
C ASN A 79 -18.27 1.35 -22.96
N SER A 80 -18.36 2.42 -22.15
CA SER A 80 -19.58 3.17 -21.87
C SER A 80 -19.98 4.18 -22.97
N GLY A 81 -19.24 4.23 -24.08
CA GLY A 81 -19.60 5.00 -25.29
C GLY A 81 -18.74 6.24 -25.55
N SER A 82 -17.91 6.67 -24.60
CA SER A 82 -16.97 7.80 -24.75
C SER A 82 -15.55 7.41 -24.35
N ASN A 83 -14.99 6.40 -25.01
CA ASN A 83 -13.61 5.94 -24.78
C ASN A 83 -12.61 6.97 -25.29
N ILE A 84 -12.46 8.06 -24.56
CA ILE A 84 -11.51 9.12 -24.87
C ILE A 84 -10.16 8.68 -24.33
N VAL A 85 -9.24 8.38 -25.25
CA VAL A 85 -7.82 8.21 -24.93
C VAL A 85 -7.28 9.60 -24.60
N VAL A 86 -6.95 9.83 -23.33
CA VAL A 86 -6.40 11.12 -22.86
C VAL A 86 -4.90 11.20 -23.07
N SER A 87 -4.23 10.05 -23.03
CA SER A 87 -2.78 9.96 -23.21
C SER A 87 -2.34 8.57 -23.66
N ARG A 88 -1.11 8.49 -24.16
CA ARG A 88 -0.43 7.25 -24.57
C ARG A 88 0.78 7.07 -23.69
N LEU A 89 0.77 6.03 -22.87
CA LEU A 89 1.83 5.70 -21.93
C LEU A 89 2.82 4.73 -22.56
N PHE A 90 4.12 4.91 -22.29
CA PHE A 90 5.18 4.17 -22.97
C PHE A 90 5.97 3.30 -22.01
N SER A 91 6.63 2.27 -22.54
CA SER A 91 7.53 1.38 -21.78
C SER A 91 8.52 2.18 -20.94
N ARG A 92 8.88 1.64 -19.77
CA ARG A 92 9.78 2.30 -18.78
C ARG A 92 9.19 3.56 -18.13
N GLN A 93 7.88 3.74 -18.19
CA GLN A 93 7.20 4.67 -17.30
C GLN A 93 6.73 3.94 -16.05
N ILE A 94 6.79 4.64 -14.92
CA ILE A 94 6.24 4.17 -13.65
C ILE A 94 4.90 4.88 -13.45
N LEU A 95 3.91 4.09 -13.09
CA LEU A 95 2.55 4.50 -12.82
C LEU A 95 2.31 4.43 -11.32
N GLU A 96 1.76 5.51 -10.79
CA GLU A 96 1.21 5.54 -9.44
C GLU A 96 -0.28 5.22 -9.52
N THR A 97 -0.76 4.27 -8.73
CA THR A 97 -2.19 3.97 -8.68
C THR A 97 -2.95 5.08 -7.99
N MET A 98 -4.15 5.37 -8.48
CA MET A 98 -5.10 6.25 -7.81
C MET A 98 -6.25 5.40 -7.27
N PRO A 99 -6.38 5.25 -5.94
CA PRO A 99 -7.56 4.62 -5.34
C PRO A 99 -8.80 5.30 -5.88
N THR A 100 -9.81 4.49 -6.18
CA THR A 100 -11.08 5.02 -6.68
C THR A 100 -12.02 5.19 -5.52
N ASP A 101 -12.31 6.45 -5.16
CA ASP A 101 -13.27 6.80 -4.11
C ASP A 101 -14.67 6.25 -4.40
N ASP A 102 -14.96 5.99 -5.69
CA ASP A 102 -16.24 5.49 -6.19
C ASP A 102 -16.42 3.97 -6.06
N THR A 103 -15.40 3.21 -5.61
CA THR A 103 -15.55 1.78 -5.32
C THR A 103 -15.73 1.60 -3.81
N GLU A 104 -16.72 0.81 -3.39
CA GLU A 104 -17.04 0.54 -1.97
C GLU A 104 -15.85 0.01 -1.14
N GLU A 105 -14.73 -0.30 -1.78
CA GLU A 105 -13.54 -0.91 -1.17
C GLU A 105 -12.23 -0.15 -1.45
N GLY A 106 -12.25 1.01 -2.13
CA GLY A 106 -11.02 1.77 -2.41
C GLY A 106 -10.01 1.03 -3.29
N LYS A 107 -10.50 0.17 -4.19
CA LYS A 107 -9.69 -0.70 -5.06
C LYS A 107 -9.02 0.10 -6.18
N GLU A 108 -7.82 -0.31 -6.55
CA GLU A 108 -7.04 0.21 -7.68
C GLU A 108 -7.35 -0.52 -8.99
N VAL A 109 -7.61 -1.83 -8.91
CA VAL A 109 -8.03 -2.65 -10.06
C VAL A 109 -9.54 -2.81 -10.07
N TRP A 110 -10.14 -2.66 -11.25
CA TRP A 110 -11.54 -2.91 -11.51
C TRP A 110 -11.73 -4.03 -12.54
N VAL A 111 -12.76 -4.87 -12.36
CA VAL A 111 -13.03 -6.05 -13.20
C VAL A 111 -14.36 -5.91 -13.94
N GLU A 112 -14.32 -5.84 -15.27
CA GLU A 112 -15.53 -5.86 -16.12
C GLU A 112 -16.26 -7.19 -16.06
N SER A 113 -17.57 -7.13 -16.33
CA SER A 113 -18.41 -8.30 -16.55
C SER A 113 -17.89 -9.21 -17.66
N SER A 114 -17.11 -8.68 -18.61
CA SER A 114 -16.41 -9.44 -19.65
C SER A 114 -15.14 -10.17 -19.16
N GLY A 115 -14.78 -10.01 -17.87
CA GLY A 115 -13.53 -10.48 -17.28
C GLY A 115 -12.32 -9.61 -17.62
N LYS A 116 -12.57 -8.39 -18.11
CA LYS A 116 -11.54 -7.43 -18.50
C LYS A 116 -11.13 -6.56 -17.31
N THR A 117 -9.85 -6.53 -16.97
CA THR A 117 -9.37 -5.79 -15.80
C THR A 117 -8.72 -4.46 -16.18
N TRP A 118 -8.87 -3.46 -15.32
CA TRP A 118 -8.46 -2.09 -15.56
C TRP A 118 -7.86 -1.49 -14.29
N LEU A 119 -6.72 -0.82 -14.41
CA LEU A 119 -6.02 -0.18 -13.30
C LEU A 119 -6.24 1.33 -13.38
N SER A 120 -6.67 1.93 -12.27
CA SER A 120 -6.74 3.38 -12.10
C SER A 120 -5.36 3.93 -11.73
N VAL A 121 -4.83 4.82 -12.57
CA VAL A 121 -3.48 5.39 -12.41
C VAL A 121 -3.51 6.91 -12.55
N ARG A 122 -2.49 7.56 -12.00
CA ARG A 122 -2.22 8.96 -12.25
C ARG A 122 -1.56 9.10 -13.62
N ASP A 123 -2.19 9.87 -14.50
CA ASP A 123 -1.58 10.30 -15.76
C ASP A 123 -0.35 11.19 -15.44
N PRO A 124 0.85 10.84 -15.93
CA PRO A 124 2.08 11.59 -15.62
C PRO A 124 2.13 12.98 -16.27
N TRP A 125 1.31 13.25 -17.30
CA TRP A 125 1.26 14.53 -17.99
C TRP A 125 0.17 15.44 -17.44
N SER A 126 -1.04 14.91 -17.23
CA SER A 126 -2.18 15.72 -16.77
C SER A 126 -2.33 15.73 -15.25
N GLY A 127 -1.73 14.76 -14.55
CA GLY A 127 -1.89 14.55 -13.11
C GLY A 127 -3.27 14.02 -12.71
N GLN A 128 -4.18 13.83 -13.68
CA GLN A 128 -5.54 13.33 -13.47
C GLN A 128 -5.57 11.80 -13.46
N ALA A 129 -6.62 11.23 -12.86
CA ALA A 129 -6.85 9.79 -12.93
C ALA A 129 -7.19 9.38 -14.37
N CYS A 130 -6.63 8.27 -14.82
CA CYS A 130 -6.99 7.61 -16.06
C CYS A 130 -6.86 6.09 -15.92
N TRP A 131 -7.46 5.36 -16.85
CA TRP A 131 -7.60 3.90 -16.76
C TRP A 131 -6.76 3.21 -17.82
N VAL A 132 -5.94 2.26 -17.39
CA VAL A 132 -5.12 1.41 -18.26
C VAL A 132 -5.50 -0.05 -18.14
N ARG A 133 -5.13 -0.86 -19.13
CA ARG A 133 -5.40 -2.29 -19.11
C ARG A 133 -4.54 -2.99 -18.03
N ALA A 134 -5.16 -3.67 -17.08
CA ALA A 134 -4.46 -4.35 -15.99
C ALA A 134 -4.09 -5.80 -16.36
N HIS A 135 -3.15 -5.95 -17.30
CA HIS A 135 -2.69 -7.26 -17.80
C HIS A 135 -1.16 -7.30 -17.84
N GLU A 136 -0.57 -8.47 -17.60
CA GLU A 136 0.89 -8.68 -17.47
C GLU A 136 1.71 -8.30 -18.72
N ASP A 137 1.08 -8.32 -19.89
CA ASP A 137 1.66 -7.87 -21.16
C ASP A 137 1.83 -6.35 -21.25
N PHE A 138 1.10 -5.57 -20.44
CA PHE A 138 1.07 -4.12 -20.52
C PHE A 138 1.70 -3.45 -19.29
N ILE A 139 1.44 -4.02 -18.10
CA ILE A 139 1.92 -3.49 -16.83
C ILE A 139 2.41 -4.60 -15.92
N LYS A 140 3.31 -4.27 -14.99
CA LYS A 140 3.74 -5.15 -13.90
C LYS A 140 3.84 -4.39 -12.58
N PRO A 141 3.46 -4.99 -11.45
CA PRO A 141 3.71 -4.37 -10.16
C PRO A 141 5.21 -4.36 -9.89
N ILE A 142 5.69 -3.28 -9.28
CA ILE A 142 7.07 -3.13 -8.85
C ILE A 142 7.11 -2.72 -7.39
N GLU A 143 8.17 -3.09 -6.67
CA GLU A 143 8.40 -2.61 -5.31
C GLU A 143 8.62 -1.09 -5.31
N ALA A 144 8.13 -0.44 -4.25
CA ALA A 144 8.21 1.00 -4.07
C ALA A 144 9.55 1.43 -3.43
N ASP A 145 10.62 0.68 -3.66
CA ASP A 145 11.98 1.04 -3.24
C ASP A 145 12.78 1.62 -4.42
N SER A 146 13.62 2.61 -4.11
CA SER A 146 14.38 3.37 -5.12
C SER A 146 15.27 2.48 -5.98
N ASP A 147 15.74 1.37 -5.42
CA ASP A 147 16.67 0.45 -6.08
C ASP A 147 15.93 -0.47 -7.07
N SER A 148 14.72 -0.95 -6.74
CA SER A 148 13.90 -1.74 -7.68
C SER A 148 13.28 -0.90 -8.79
N ILE A 149 12.99 0.38 -8.53
CA ILE A 149 12.56 1.33 -9.55
C ILE A 149 13.63 1.42 -10.66
N GLN A 150 14.89 1.66 -10.30
CA GLN A 150 15.97 1.78 -11.28
C GLN A 150 16.16 0.48 -12.08
N LYS A 151 16.15 -0.68 -11.40
CA LYS A 151 16.29 -2.00 -12.02
C LYS A 151 15.14 -2.35 -12.98
N SER A 152 13.93 -1.88 -12.70
CA SER A 152 12.74 -2.13 -13.52
C SER A 152 12.74 -1.30 -14.82
N LEU A 153 13.50 -0.20 -14.86
CA LEU A 153 13.64 0.68 -16.04
C LEU A 153 14.71 0.22 -17.03
N ASP A 154 15.57 -0.73 -16.63
CA ASP A 154 16.71 -1.19 -17.42
C ASP A 154 16.38 -2.35 -18.39
N PHE A 155 15.12 -2.81 -18.44
CA PHE A 155 14.61 -3.79 -19.41
C PHE A 155 14.23 -3.16 -20.76
#